data_AF-A0A1Q9NFC9-F1
#
_entry.id   AF-A0A1Q9NFC9-F1
#
_cell.length_a   1.000
_cell.length_b   1.000
_cell.length_c   1.000
_cell.angle_alpha   90.00
_cell.angle_beta   90.00
_cell.angle_gamma   90.00
#
_symmetry.space_group_name_H-M   'P 1'
#
loop_
_entity.id
_entity.type
_entity.pdbx_description
1 polymer ?
#
loop_
_entity_poly.entity_id
_entity_poly.type
_entity_poly.pdbx_seq_one_letter_code
_entity_poly.pdbx_strand_id
1 'polypeptide(L)'
;KTIKSEYEQTKNMLLQITQSDVLLGTSPDIRNSIMRRNPYIDPLNLIQIELLKQWRKMNKPDNLDPQGMQRALLLTLNGIAAGLRNTG
;
A
#
# COMPACT_ATOMS: atom_id res chain seq x y z
N LYS A 1 -13.65 -11.88 -14.03
CA LYS A 1 -12.54 -12.22 -13.11
C LYS A 1 -12.25 -11.01 -12.21
N THR A 2 -11.79 -11.19 -10.96
CA THR A 2 -11.44 -10.08 -10.06
C THR A 2 -9.96 -9.72 -10.18
N ILE A 3 -9.59 -8.46 -9.89
CA ILE A 3 -8.18 -8.02 -9.89
C ILE A 3 -7.32 -8.90 -8.97
N LYS A 4 -7.85 -9.28 -7.81
CA LYS A 4 -7.18 -10.18 -6.87
C LYS A 4 -6.89 -11.57 -7.48
N SER A 5 -7.83 -12.11 -8.25
CA SER A 5 -7.63 -13.42 -8.90
C SER A 5 -6.54 -13.37 -9.97
N GLU A 6 -6.48 -12.29 -10.76
CA GLU A 6 -5.42 -12.10 -11.76
C GLU A 6 -4.06 -11.95 -11.08
N TYR A 7 -3.98 -11.16 -10.01
CA TYR A 7 -2.76 -11.01 -9.21
C TYR A 7 -2.21 -12.36 -8.72
N GLU A 8 -3.06 -13.21 -8.11
CA GLU A 8 -2.60 -14.53 -7.62
C GLU A 8 -2.21 -15.47 -8.77
N GLN A 9 -2.92 -15.42 -9.90
CA GLN A 9 -2.56 -16.21 -11.09
C GLN A 9 -1.17 -15.83 -11.61
N THR A 10 -0.92 -14.53 -11.80
CA THR A 10 0.38 -14.02 -12.26
C THR A 10 1.49 -14.35 -11.27
N LYS A 11 1.26 -14.14 -9.97
CA LYS A 11 2.23 -14.46 -8.91
C LYS A 11 2.60 -15.94 -8.93
N ASN A 12 1.63 -16.84 -9.03
CA ASN A 12 1.89 -18.29 -9.07
C ASN A 12 2.70 -18.68 -10.32
N MET A 13 2.35 -18.13 -11.49
CA MET A 13 3.09 -18.36 -12.72
C MET A 13 4.55 -17.88 -12.60
N LEU A 14 4.77 -16.71 -11.99
CA LEU A 14 6.11 -16.16 -11.75
C LEU A 14 6.94 -17.08 -10.85
N LEU A 15 6.36 -17.58 -9.76
CA LEU A 15 7.03 -18.51 -8.85
C LEU A 15 7.41 -19.83 -9.54
N GLN A 16 6.54 -20.36 -10.39
CA GLN A 16 6.83 -21.56 -11.19
C GLN A 16 7.99 -21.34 -12.18
N ILE A 17 7.96 -20.23 -12.94
CA ILE A 17 9.02 -19.89 -13.91
C ILE A 17 10.36 -19.67 -13.21
N THR A 18 10.35 -19.01 -12.07
CA THR A 18 11.57 -18.70 -11.29
C THR A 18 12.02 -19.84 -10.38
N GLN A 19 11.28 -20.95 -10.34
CA GLN A 19 11.54 -22.10 -9.46
C GLN A 19 11.75 -21.71 -8.00
N SER A 20 10.91 -20.80 -7.49
CA SER A 20 11.01 -20.27 -6.13
C SER A 20 9.70 -20.46 -5.37
N ASP A 21 9.76 -20.87 -4.11
CA ASP A 21 8.57 -21.05 -3.26
C ASP A 21 8.00 -19.72 -2.77
N VAL A 22 8.82 -18.66 -2.75
CA VAL A 22 8.44 -17.33 -2.27
C VAL A 22 8.94 -16.24 -3.20
N LEU A 23 8.25 -15.09 -3.19
CA LEU A 23 8.73 -13.90 -3.89
C LEU A 23 10.10 -13.49 -3.34
N LEU A 24 11.00 -13.09 -4.23
CA LEU A 24 12.39 -12.70 -3.91
C LEU A 24 13.18 -13.83 -3.20
N GLY A 25 12.89 -15.10 -3.51
CA GLY A 25 13.64 -16.24 -2.96
C GLY A 25 15.14 -16.19 -3.23
N THR A 26 15.54 -15.65 -4.39
CA THR A 26 16.94 -15.45 -4.80
C THR A 26 17.57 -14.16 -4.27
N SER A 27 16.82 -13.31 -3.56
CA SER A 27 17.27 -12.02 -3.04
C SER A 27 16.80 -11.80 -1.59
N PRO A 28 17.28 -12.61 -0.64
CA PRO A 28 16.81 -12.60 0.74
C PRO A 28 17.02 -11.26 1.45
N ASP A 29 18.08 -10.51 1.14
CA ASP A 29 18.33 -9.20 1.76
C ASP A 29 17.27 -8.17 1.38
N ILE A 30 16.86 -8.15 0.10
CA ILE A 30 15.79 -7.28 -0.40
C ILE A 30 14.47 -7.70 0.24
N ARG A 31 14.18 -9.02 0.27
CA ARG A 31 12.97 -9.56 0.92
C ARG A 31 12.89 -9.13 2.38
N ASN A 32 13.96 -9.35 3.15
CA ASN A 32 14.01 -9.00 4.56
C ASN A 32 13.89 -7.48 4.78
N SER A 33 14.49 -6.68 3.92
CA SER A 33 14.35 -5.22 3.93
C SER A 33 12.90 -4.76 3.67
N ILE A 34 12.17 -5.40 2.76
CA ILE A 34 10.74 -5.14 2.53
C ILE A 34 9.92 -5.60 3.75
N MET A 35 10.15 -6.82 4.24
CA MET A 35 9.41 -7.37 5.39
C MET A 35 9.58 -6.53 6.66
N ARG A 36 10.76 -5.92 6.89
CA ARG A 36 10.95 -4.99 8.02
C ARG A 36 10.24 -3.65 7.83
N ARG A 37 9.99 -3.21 6.58
CA ARG A 37 9.30 -1.95 6.30
C ARG A 37 7.79 -2.08 6.40
N ASN A 38 7.21 -3.20 5.95
CA ASN A 38 5.76 -3.40 5.89
C ASN A 38 5.02 -3.08 7.21
N PRO A 39 5.51 -3.49 8.40
CA PRO A 39 4.86 -3.16 9.67
C PRO A 39 4.70 -1.66 9.97
N TYR A 40 5.49 -0.78 9.32
CA TYR A 40 5.34 0.67 9.44
C TYR A 40 4.38 1.26 8.40
N ILE A 41 4.16 0.55 7.29
CA ILE A 41 3.25 0.96 6.21
C ILE A 41 1.82 0.51 6.53
N ASP A 42 1.65 -0.67 7.13
CA ASP A 42 0.34 -1.25 7.41
C ASP A 42 -0.55 -0.33 8.27
N PRO A 43 -0.06 0.29 9.37
CA PRO A 43 -0.84 1.27 10.13
C PRO A 43 -1.21 2.50 9.30
N LEU A 44 -0.30 2.99 8.43
CA LEU A 44 -0.58 4.14 7.57
C LEU A 44 -1.67 3.84 6.54
N ASN A 45 -1.69 2.63 5.98
CA ASN A 45 -2.76 2.16 5.09
C ASN A 45 -4.12 2.16 5.81
N LEU A 46 -4.18 1.62 7.05
CA LEU A 46 -5.41 1.58 7.84
C LEU A 46 -5.91 2.99 8.17
N ILE A 47 -5.02 3.88 8.60
CA ILE A 47 -5.35 5.28 8.88
C ILE A 47 -5.87 5.95 7.59
N GLN A 48 -5.17 5.79 6.46
CA GLN A 48 -5.58 6.38 5.19
C GLN A 48 -6.97 5.90 4.74
N ILE A 49 -7.29 4.62 4.91
CA ILE A 49 -8.62 4.06 4.60
C ILE A 49 -9.71 4.77 5.41
N GLU A 50 -9.52 4.96 6.72
CA GLU A 50 -10.49 5.63 7.57
C GLU A 50 -10.62 7.12 7.24
N LEU A 51 -9.50 7.82 6.98
CA LEU A 51 -9.51 9.21 6.55
C LEU A 51 -10.27 9.37 5.22
N LEU A 52 -10.05 8.49 4.24
CA LEU A 52 -10.74 8.51 2.95
C LEU A 52 -12.24 8.22 3.10
N LYS A 53 -12.63 7.29 3.97
CA LYS A 53 -14.05 7.03 4.27
C LYS A 53 -14.73 8.28 4.83
N GLN A 54 -14.10 8.93 5.81
CA GLN A 54 -14.62 10.17 6.39
C GLN A 54 -14.69 11.29 5.36
N TRP A 55 -13.61 11.48 4.58
CA TRP A 55 -13.53 12.50 3.55
C TRP A 55 -14.64 12.35 2.49
N ARG A 56 -14.91 11.13 2.02
CA ARG A 56 -15.98 10.85 1.05
C ARG A 56 -17.38 11.09 1.61
N LYS A 57 -17.59 10.86 2.91
CA LYS A 57 -18.89 11.12 3.58
C LYS A 57 -19.19 12.61 3.71
N MET A 58 -18.19 13.49 3.63
CA MET A 58 -18.38 14.91 3.87
C MET A 58 -19.10 15.67 2.73
N ASN A 59 -19.46 15.05 1.59
CA ASN A 59 -20.33 15.60 0.51
C ASN A 59 -20.34 17.15 0.45
N LYS A 60 -19.23 17.82 0.09
CA LYS A 60 -19.09 19.26 0.34
C LYS A 60 -19.51 20.12 -0.85
N PRO A 61 -20.45 21.07 -0.65
CA PRO A 61 -20.35 22.42 -1.14
C PRO A 61 -20.00 23.35 0.03
N ASP A 62 -18.87 24.03 -0.10
CA ASP A 62 -18.40 25.13 0.75
C ASP A 62 -18.11 24.85 2.23
N ASN A 63 -16.92 25.31 2.62
CA ASN A 63 -16.51 25.52 3.99
C ASN A 63 -16.33 24.24 4.81
N LEU A 64 -15.13 23.69 4.67
CA LEU A 64 -14.16 23.68 5.76
C LEU A 64 -12.95 22.99 5.15
N ASP A 65 -11.83 23.68 5.03
CA ASP A 65 -10.56 23.01 5.08
C ASP A 65 -10.45 22.43 6.49
N PRO A 66 -10.69 21.13 6.72
CA PRO A 66 -10.32 20.55 7.98
C PRO A 66 -8.80 20.42 7.86
N GLN A 67 -8.05 21.47 8.17
CA GLN A 67 -6.60 21.56 7.96
C GLN A 67 -5.85 20.31 8.47
N GLY A 68 -6.44 19.59 9.44
CA GLY A 68 -5.99 18.28 9.88
C GLY A 68 -6.26 17.11 8.92
N MET A 69 -7.45 17.00 8.32
CA MET A 69 -7.88 15.85 7.50
C MET A 69 -7.13 15.79 6.16
N GLN A 70 -7.10 16.89 5.40
CA GLN A 70 -6.36 16.92 4.13
C GLN A 70 -4.86 16.72 4.37
N ARG A 71 -4.31 17.38 5.40
CA ARG A 71 -2.93 17.19 5.82
C ARG A 71 -2.66 15.74 6.25
N ALA A 72 -3.53 15.11 7.01
CA ALA A 72 -3.38 13.72 7.44
C ALA A 72 -3.43 12.75 6.25
N LEU A 73 -4.31 12.99 5.26
CA LEU A 73 -4.32 12.23 4.01
C LEU A 73 -3.00 12.39 3.25
N LEU A 74 -2.48 13.60 3.13
CA LEU A 74 -1.18 13.85 2.49
C LEU A 74 -0.02 13.20 3.27
N LEU A 75 -0.06 13.22 4.60
CA LEU A 75 0.96 12.58 5.44
C LEU A 75 0.96 11.06 5.27
N THR A 76 -0.22 10.43 5.25
CA THR A 76 -0.31 8.98 4.98
C THR A 76 0.13 8.64 3.57
N LEU A 77 -0.24 9.45 2.57
CA LEU A 77 0.19 9.27 1.18
C LEU A 77 1.71 9.33 1.05
N ASN A 78 2.35 10.36 1.61
CA ASN A 78 3.80 10.52 1.58
C ASN A 78 4.51 9.41 2.36
N GLY A 79 3.97 9.02 3.52
CA GLY A 79 4.54 7.95 4.34
C GLY A 79 4.49 6.58 3.65
N ILE A 80 3.36 6.24 3.02
CA ILE A 80 3.21 5.01 2.23
C ILE A 80 4.17 5.03 1.04
N ALA A 81 4.23 6.13 0.28
CA ALA A 81 5.13 6.27 -0.86
C ALA A 81 6.61 6.10 -0.45
N ALA A 82 7.02 6.76 0.64
CA ALA A 82 8.38 6.63 1.18
C ALA A 82 8.69 5.19 1.62
N GLY A 83 7.71 4.48 2.20
CA GLY A 83 7.86 3.09 2.63
C GLY A 83 7.96 2.11 1.46
N LEU A 84 7.11 2.27 0.44
CA LEU A 84 7.06 1.39 -0.75
C LEU A 84 8.29 1.58 -1.66
N ARG A 85 8.85 2.79 -1.71
CA ARG A 85 9.98 3.16 -2.59
C ARG A 85 9.59 2.98 -4.07
N ASN A 86 10.35 2.21 -4.84
CA ASN A 86 10.14 2.00 -6.27
C ASN A 86 9.15 0.86 -6.52
N THR A 87 8.07 1.14 -7.25
CA THR A 87 6.99 0.17 -7.52
C THR A 87 6.56 0.13 -9.00
N GLY A 88 7.43 0.60 -9.90
CA GLY A 88 7.17 0.70 -11.34
C GLY A 88 8.28 0.07 -12.17
#